data_AF-N9SV89-F1
#
_entry.id   AF-N9SV89-F1
#
_cell.length_a   1.000
_cell.length_b   1.000
_cell.length_c   1.000
_cell.angle_alpha   90.00
_cell.angle_beta   90.00
_cell.angle_gamma   90.00
#
_symmetry.space_group_name_H-M   'P 1'
#
loop_
_entity.id
_entity.type
_entity.pdbx_description
1 polymer ?
#
loop_
_entity_poly.entity_id
_entity_poly.type
_entity_poly.pdbx_seq_one_letter_code
_entity_poly.pdbx_strand_id
1 'polypeptide(L)'
;MIEIYKIDDLKKIEEFLESQMDKNKLRETLYTEFLKYADYKNVTEWNKAVKLCESLAIIGWGDYEPLEALKGIYFNGNPMTFFCNKFGECRFVDAIWSKRKTGFTMEQGRTTYHFSPDQKDEKQTILWEYETKEDIQDLKIESQRNWVPKNPIWIERGISNCYENSKAVIESVVNDLQPALNLKMQPEKYGNAVNRIVIKHAYSYFDHAHCKTNYVILESDKKISNQNAWEELHKIYPKEEITENGYYLRNRFEYGPFRADTGKVQATIHFEKSFSELNHKEQKEKLSEYTLTALNTIIDKLKKKKLHYDFDLMLEDFIKILNEWKMKN
;
A
#
# COMPACT_ATOMS: atom_id res chain seq x y z
N MET A 1 -8.12 -22.73 -20.75
CA MET A 1 -8.28 -22.11 -19.41
C MET A 1 -7.99 -23.06 -18.25
N ILE A 2 -8.37 -24.34 -18.28
CA ILE A 2 -8.04 -25.28 -17.17
C ILE A 2 -6.51 -25.35 -16.91
N GLU A 3 -5.68 -25.09 -17.92
CA GLU A 3 -4.22 -25.14 -17.80
C GLU A 3 -3.63 -24.06 -16.88
N ILE A 4 -4.15 -22.83 -16.87
CA ILE A 4 -3.58 -21.76 -16.03
C ILE A 4 -3.68 -22.08 -14.52
N TYR A 5 -4.69 -22.83 -14.11
CA TYR A 5 -4.86 -23.26 -12.72
C TYR A 5 -3.85 -24.34 -12.29
N LYS A 6 -3.16 -24.97 -13.24
CA LYS A 6 -2.13 -25.98 -12.98
C LYS A 6 -0.72 -25.38 -12.98
N ILE A 7 -0.58 -24.12 -13.40
CA ILE A 7 0.71 -23.43 -13.49
C ILE A 7 0.90 -22.64 -12.20
N ASP A 8 1.76 -23.15 -11.33
CA ASP A 8 2.08 -22.44 -10.10
C ASP A 8 3.04 -21.30 -10.35
N ASP A 9 4.08 -21.47 -11.16
CA ASP A 9 5.10 -20.45 -11.37
C ASP A 9 4.60 -19.26 -12.22
N LEU A 10 4.80 -18.02 -11.75
CA LEU A 10 4.30 -16.81 -12.40
C LEU A 10 4.93 -16.59 -13.78
N LYS A 11 6.23 -16.89 -13.93
CA LYS A 11 6.92 -16.74 -15.21
C LYS A 11 6.39 -17.74 -16.24
N LYS A 12 6.08 -18.97 -15.83
CA LYS A 12 5.40 -19.94 -16.70
C LYS A 12 3.99 -19.52 -17.09
N ILE A 13 3.26 -18.82 -16.21
CA ILE A 13 1.96 -18.23 -16.57
C ILE A 13 2.18 -17.18 -17.66
N GLU A 14 3.15 -16.28 -17.48
CA GLU A 14 3.51 -15.26 -18.45
C GLU A 14 3.85 -15.87 -19.82
N GLU A 15 4.79 -16.83 -19.86
CA GLU A 15 5.18 -17.56 -21.08
C GLU A 15 3.96 -18.24 -21.76
N PHE A 16 3.08 -18.88 -20.98
CA PHE A 16 1.87 -19.52 -21.49
C PHE A 16 0.88 -18.52 -22.08
N LEU A 17 0.69 -17.37 -21.42
CA LEU A 17 -0.22 -16.33 -21.89
C LEU A 17 0.36 -15.65 -23.13
N GLU A 18 1.67 -15.42 -23.19
CA GLU A 18 2.42 -14.88 -24.34
C GLU A 18 2.36 -15.77 -25.57
N SER A 19 2.34 -17.09 -25.41
CA SER A 19 2.20 -18.01 -26.55
C SER A 19 0.81 -18.00 -27.21
N GLN A 20 -0.18 -17.32 -26.63
CA GLN A 20 -1.53 -17.24 -27.19
C GLN A 20 -1.60 -16.18 -28.30
N MET A 21 -2.08 -16.58 -29.48
CA MET A 21 -2.13 -15.71 -30.66
C MET A 21 -3.09 -14.52 -30.53
N ASP A 22 -4.27 -14.73 -29.94
CA ASP A 22 -5.31 -13.70 -29.82
C ASP A 22 -5.45 -13.24 -28.37
N LYS A 23 -4.72 -12.18 -28.04
CA LYS A 23 -4.71 -11.58 -26.70
C LYS A 23 -6.05 -10.98 -26.30
N ASN A 24 -6.81 -10.45 -27.25
CA ASN A 24 -8.11 -9.83 -26.96
C ASN A 24 -9.12 -10.92 -26.61
N LYS A 25 -9.24 -11.97 -27.42
CA LYS A 25 -10.11 -13.11 -27.11
C LYS A 25 -9.73 -13.80 -25.81
N LEU A 26 -8.43 -13.94 -25.55
CA LEU A 26 -7.93 -14.49 -24.28
C LEU A 26 -8.37 -13.64 -23.09
N ARG A 27 -8.23 -12.31 -23.18
CA ARG A 27 -8.67 -11.37 -22.15
C ARG A 27 -10.16 -11.50 -21.86
N GLU A 28 -11.00 -11.48 -22.88
CA GLU A 28 -12.46 -11.67 -22.72
C GLU A 28 -12.80 -12.99 -22.02
N THR A 29 -12.07 -14.05 -22.36
CA THR A 29 -12.24 -15.38 -21.78
C THR A 29 -11.83 -15.40 -20.30
N LEU A 30 -10.67 -14.82 -19.97
CA LEU A 30 -10.17 -14.73 -18.60
C LEU A 30 -11.07 -13.85 -17.73
N TYR A 31 -11.51 -12.72 -18.25
CA TYR A 31 -12.41 -11.81 -17.55
C TYR A 31 -13.78 -12.44 -17.30
N THR A 32 -14.36 -13.09 -18.31
CA THR A 32 -15.63 -13.83 -18.13
C THR A 32 -15.53 -14.93 -17.09
N GLU A 33 -14.38 -15.60 -16.99
CA GLU A 33 -14.13 -16.58 -15.95
C GLU A 33 -13.88 -15.96 -14.58
N PHE A 34 -13.20 -14.81 -14.52
CA PHE A 34 -13.00 -14.05 -13.29
C PHE A 34 -14.34 -13.71 -12.66
N LEU A 35 -15.31 -13.23 -13.43
CA LEU A 35 -16.65 -12.92 -12.94
C LEU A 35 -17.37 -14.12 -12.31
N LYS A 36 -17.03 -15.37 -12.66
CA LYS A 36 -17.60 -16.56 -12.00
C LYS A 36 -17.08 -16.77 -10.58
N TYR A 37 -15.90 -16.23 -10.28
CA TYR A 37 -15.22 -16.37 -8.98
C TYR A 37 -15.05 -15.03 -8.24
N ALA A 38 -15.53 -13.93 -8.80
CA ALA A 38 -15.51 -12.62 -8.14
C ALA A 38 -16.42 -12.62 -6.89
N ASP A 39 -17.49 -13.41 -6.92
CA ASP A 39 -18.41 -13.69 -5.81
C ASP A 39 -18.01 -14.99 -5.06
N TYR A 40 -16.71 -15.18 -4.79
CA TYR A 40 -16.16 -16.42 -4.22
C TYR A 40 -16.78 -16.79 -2.87
N LYS A 41 -16.93 -18.10 -2.63
CA LYS A 41 -17.55 -18.69 -1.44
C LYS A 41 -16.60 -19.51 -0.57
N ASN A 42 -15.41 -19.83 -1.08
CA ASN A 42 -14.43 -20.67 -0.39
C ASN A 42 -13.01 -20.43 -0.90
N VAL A 43 -12.03 -21.11 -0.28
CA VAL A 43 -10.59 -20.92 -0.58
C VAL A 43 -10.25 -21.32 -2.01
N THR A 44 -10.89 -22.37 -2.54
CA THR A 44 -10.68 -22.84 -3.92
C THR A 44 -11.06 -21.77 -4.94
N GLU A 45 -12.24 -21.15 -4.77
CA GLU A 45 -12.71 -20.10 -5.66
C GLU A 45 -11.86 -18.82 -5.56
N TRP A 46 -11.50 -18.42 -4.33
CA TRP A 46 -10.55 -17.31 -4.13
C TRP A 46 -9.23 -17.56 -4.87
N ASN A 47 -8.63 -18.74 -4.70
CA ASN A 47 -7.36 -19.07 -5.33
C ASN A 47 -7.44 -19.08 -6.87
N LYS A 48 -8.59 -19.48 -7.44
CA LYS A 48 -8.83 -19.35 -8.88
C LYS A 48 -8.95 -17.90 -9.31
N ALA A 49 -9.68 -17.07 -8.56
CA ALA A 49 -9.80 -15.64 -8.82
C ALA A 49 -8.42 -14.94 -8.78
N VAL A 50 -7.57 -15.27 -7.80
CA VAL A 50 -6.18 -14.79 -7.72
C VAL A 50 -5.43 -15.10 -9.01
N LYS A 51 -5.49 -16.35 -9.50
CA LYS A 51 -4.80 -16.76 -10.74
C LYS A 51 -5.29 -15.99 -11.97
N LEU A 52 -6.58 -15.67 -12.03
CA LEU A 52 -7.18 -14.89 -13.11
C LEU A 52 -6.74 -13.43 -13.04
N CYS A 53 -6.71 -12.82 -11.84
CA CYS A 53 -6.15 -11.48 -11.65
C CYS A 53 -4.65 -11.44 -12.01
N GLU A 54 -3.86 -12.45 -11.66
CA GLU A 54 -2.46 -12.57 -12.09
C GLU A 54 -2.34 -12.56 -13.61
N SER A 55 -3.19 -13.33 -14.27
CA SER A 55 -3.20 -13.47 -15.73
C SER A 55 -3.61 -12.15 -16.41
N LEU A 56 -4.66 -11.49 -15.92
CA LEU A 56 -5.14 -10.20 -16.43
C LEU A 56 -4.17 -9.06 -16.16
N ALA A 57 -3.41 -9.12 -15.06
CA ALA A 57 -2.32 -8.17 -14.81
C ALA A 57 -1.15 -8.34 -15.79
N ILE A 58 -0.92 -9.55 -16.34
CA ILE A 58 0.11 -9.81 -17.37
C ILE A 58 -0.35 -9.32 -18.74
N ILE A 59 -1.53 -9.76 -19.21
CA ILE A 59 -2.00 -9.45 -20.58
C ILE A 59 -2.74 -8.12 -20.70
N GLY A 60 -2.93 -7.43 -19.58
CA GLY A 60 -3.72 -6.21 -19.44
C GLY A 60 -5.22 -6.49 -19.30
N TRP A 61 -5.90 -5.66 -18.51
CA TRP A 61 -7.35 -5.69 -18.29
C TRP A 61 -8.16 -5.10 -19.45
N GLY A 62 -7.51 -4.42 -20.42
CA GLY A 62 -8.20 -3.82 -21.56
C GLY A 62 -9.12 -2.69 -21.11
N ASP A 63 -10.39 -2.76 -21.52
CA ASP A 63 -11.40 -1.75 -21.17
C ASP A 63 -12.06 -2.00 -19.80
N TYR A 64 -11.77 -3.14 -19.17
CA TYR A 64 -12.26 -3.48 -17.83
C TYR A 64 -11.46 -2.76 -16.74
N GLU A 65 -12.11 -2.49 -15.60
CA GLU A 65 -11.49 -1.93 -14.41
C GLU A 65 -10.40 -2.88 -13.89
N PRO A 66 -9.13 -2.43 -13.81
CA PRO A 66 -8.06 -3.28 -13.32
C PRO A 66 -8.18 -3.55 -11.81
N LEU A 67 -8.21 -4.82 -11.41
CA LEU A 67 -8.31 -5.25 -10.01
C LEU A 67 -7.12 -6.09 -9.54
N GLU A 68 -6.80 -5.97 -8.27
CA GLU A 68 -5.86 -6.84 -7.56
C GLU A 68 -6.58 -7.70 -6.53
N ALA A 69 -6.26 -8.99 -6.50
CA ALA A 69 -6.68 -9.93 -5.47
C ALA A 69 -5.72 -9.87 -4.27
N LEU A 70 -6.13 -9.18 -3.23
CA LEU A 70 -5.30 -8.90 -2.06
C LEU A 70 -5.65 -9.82 -0.89
N LYS A 71 -4.61 -10.27 -0.17
CA LYS A 71 -4.74 -10.95 1.12
C LYS A 71 -4.08 -10.09 2.20
N GLY A 72 -4.89 -9.54 3.07
CA GLY A 72 -4.49 -8.81 4.27
C GLY A 72 -4.57 -9.65 5.54
N ILE A 73 -4.38 -8.98 6.66
CA ILE A 73 -4.57 -9.52 8.01
C ILE A 73 -5.54 -8.58 8.73
N TYR A 74 -6.61 -9.13 9.27
CA TYR A 74 -7.60 -8.42 10.06
C TYR A 74 -7.08 -8.17 11.48
N PHE A 75 -7.70 -7.26 12.25
CA PHE A 75 -7.16 -6.84 13.55
C PHE A 75 -6.98 -7.97 14.57
N ASN A 76 -7.75 -9.05 14.44
CA ASN A 76 -7.69 -10.24 15.29
C ASN A 76 -6.66 -11.30 14.79
N GLY A 77 -5.90 -10.99 13.75
CA GLY A 77 -4.93 -11.88 13.13
C GLY A 77 -5.50 -12.82 12.06
N ASN A 78 -6.83 -12.82 11.83
CA ASN A 78 -7.43 -13.63 10.79
C ASN A 78 -7.03 -13.12 9.39
N PRO A 79 -6.87 -14.00 8.39
CA PRO A 79 -6.72 -13.57 7.01
C PRO A 79 -7.96 -12.78 6.55
N MET A 80 -7.74 -11.79 5.70
CA MET A 80 -8.79 -11.06 4.99
C MET A 80 -8.47 -11.08 3.50
N THR A 81 -9.45 -11.32 2.64
CA THR A 81 -9.30 -11.27 1.18
C THR A 81 -10.26 -10.28 0.57
N PHE A 82 -9.82 -9.58 -0.49
CA PHE A 82 -10.65 -8.59 -1.19
C PHE A 82 -10.06 -8.27 -2.56
N PHE A 83 -10.92 -7.84 -3.49
CA PHE A 83 -10.47 -7.22 -4.74
C PHE A 83 -10.43 -5.70 -4.59
N CYS A 84 -9.39 -5.08 -5.13
CA CYS A 84 -9.19 -3.64 -5.02
C CYS A 84 -8.74 -3.05 -6.34
N ASN A 85 -9.31 -1.91 -6.73
CA ASN A 85 -8.87 -1.20 -7.93
C ASN A 85 -7.60 -0.36 -7.66
N LYS A 86 -7.09 0.31 -8.70
CA LYS A 86 -5.89 1.16 -8.59
C LYS A 86 -6.01 2.34 -7.62
N PHE A 87 -7.23 2.72 -7.23
CA PHE A 87 -7.52 3.83 -6.31
C PHE A 87 -7.69 3.38 -4.86
N GLY A 88 -7.70 2.07 -4.57
CA GLY A 88 -7.91 1.57 -3.22
C GLY A 88 -9.38 1.22 -2.91
N GLU A 89 -10.25 1.21 -3.92
CA GLU A 89 -11.67 0.92 -3.73
C GLU A 89 -11.95 -0.57 -3.87
N CYS A 90 -12.69 -1.14 -2.92
CA CYS A 90 -13.06 -2.56 -2.97
C CYS A 90 -14.11 -2.84 -4.05
N ARG A 91 -14.07 -4.06 -4.60
CA ARG A 91 -15.02 -4.59 -5.59
C ARG A 91 -15.42 -6.01 -5.24
N PHE A 92 -16.65 -6.40 -5.58
CA PHE A 92 -17.20 -7.73 -5.34
C PHE A 92 -17.04 -8.14 -3.86
N VAL A 93 -16.74 -9.41 -3.58
CA VAL A 93 -16.67 -9.93 -2.21
C VAL A 93 -15.35 -9.56 -1.52
N ASP A 94 -15.45 -8.99 -0.33
CA ASP A 94 -14.42 -9.11 0.70
C ASP A 94 -14.84 -10.09 1.79
N ALA A 95 -13.88 -10.83 2.33
CA ALA A 95 -14.13 -11.86 3.31
C ALA A 95 -13.07 -11.86 4.40
N ILE A 96 -13.51 -12.02 5.65
CA ILE A 96 -12.66 -12.39 6.77
C ILE A 96 -12.72 -13.90 6.94
N TRP A 97 -11.57 -14.54 7.13
CA TRP A 97 -11.45 -15.99 7.19
C TRP A 97 -11.23 -16.47 8.62
N SER A 98 -12.08 -17.39 9.06
CA SER A 98 -11.91 -18.07 10.33
C SER A 98 -11.06 -19.33 10.16
N LYS A 99 -10.00 -19.46 10.96
CA LYS A 99 -9.24 -20.71 11.05
C LYS A 99 -10.03 -21.75 11.83
N ARG A 100 -10.17 -22.94 11.25
CA ARG A 100 -10.75 -24.14 11.85
C ARG A 100 -9.65 -25.20 12.03
N LYS A 101 -9.99 -26.33 12.67
CA LYS A 101 -9.03 -27.41 12.93
C LYS A 101 -8.39 -27.95 11.65
N THR A 102 -9.16 -27.99 10.55
CA THR A 102 -8.80 -28.62 9.28
C THR A 102 -8.78 -27.63 8.11
N GLY A 103 -8.64 -26.33 8.36
CA GLY A 103 -8.58 -25.35 7.26
C GLY A 103 -9.21 -24.00 7.56
N PHE A 104 -9.70 -23.34 6.53
CA PHE A 104 -10.33 -22.02 6.61
C PHE A 104 -11.76 -22.05 6.06
N THR A 105 -12.61 -21.20 6.62
CA THR A 105 -13.96 -20.89 6.11
C THR A 105 -14.18 -19.39 6.20
N MET A 106 -15.06 -18.85 5.34
CA MET A 106 -15.49 -17.45 5.45
C MET A 106 -16.27 -17.23 6.75
N GLU A 107 -16.09 -16.06 7.36
CA GLU A 107 -16.77 -15.67 8.58
C GLU A 107 -18.15 -15.05 8.28
N GLN A 108 -19.19 -15.64 8.85
CA GLN A 108 -20.56 -15.16 8.74
C GLN A 108 -20.74 -13.83 9.49
N GLY A 109 -21.52 -12.90 8.92
CA GLY A 109 -21.79 -11.59 9.52
C GLY A 109 -20.60 -10.63 9.45
N ARG A 110 -19.55 -10.99 8.71
CA ARG A 110 -18.32 -10.19 8.53
C ARG A 110 -17.77 -10.21 7.10
N THR A 111 -18.66 -10.49 6.14
CA THR A 111 -18.33 -10.55 4.73
C THR A 111 -19.14 -9.46 4.02
N THR A 112 -18.50 -8.69 3.16
CA THR A 112 -19.15 -7.60 2.42
C THR A 112 -19.13 -7.90 0.93
N TYR A 113 -20.19 -7.50 0.24
CA TYR A 113 -20.18 -7.36 -1.21
C TYR A 113 -20.16 -5.89 -1.59
N HIS A 114 -19.22 -5.50 -2.44
CA HIS A 114 -19.10 -4.16 -3.01
C HIS A 114 -19.56 -4.16 -4.45
N PHE A 115 -20.35 -3.16 -4.82
CA PHE A 115 -20.67 -2.88 -6.22
C PHE A 115 -19.40 -2.82 -7.09
N SER A 116 -19.50 -3.38 -8.28
CA SER A 116 -18.50 -3.19 -9.33
C SER A 116 -19.15 -2.63 -10.60
N PRO A 117 -18.53 -1.65 -11.28
CA PRO A 117 -19.05 -1.11 -12.55
C PRO A 117 -19.15 -2.16 -13.66
N ASP A 118 -18.47 -3.27 -13.45
CA ASP A 118 -18.08 -4.29 -14.41
C ASP A 118 -18.82 -5.62 -14.16
N GLN A 119 -19.66 -5.66 -13.13
CA GLN A 119 -20.51 -6.80 -12.78
C GLN A 119 -21.67 -6.95 -13.77
N LYS A 120 -22.15 -8.18 -13.96
CA LYS A 120 -23.27 -8.48 -14.86
C LYS A 120 -24.63 -8.46 -14.16
N ASP A 121 -24.65 -8.51 -12.83
CA ASP A 121 -25.86 -8.51 -12.03
C ASP A 121 -26.18 -7.11 -11.50
N GLU A 122 -27.43 -6.87 -11.10
CA GLU A 122 -27.84 -5.59 -10.52
C GLU A 122 -27.58 -5.53 -9.00
N LYS A 123 -26.69 -6.39 -8.51
CA LYS A 123 -26.42 -6.59 -7.08
C LYS A 123 -25.82 -5.32 -6.48
N GLN A 124 -26.49 -4.79 -5.47
CA GLN A 124 -26.02 -3.63 -4.73
C GLN A 124 -25.01 -4.04 -3.66
N THR A 125 -24.27 -3.07 -3.14
CA THR A 125 -23.38 -3.27 -1.99
C THR A 125 -24.16 -3.83 -0.80
N ILE A 126 -23.64 -4.90 -0.18
CA ILE A 126 -24.19 -5.53 1.04
C ILE A 126 -23.09 -5.50 2.09
N LEU A 127 -23.25 -4.66 3.12
CA LEU A 127 -22.26 -4.50 4.17
C LEU A 127 -22.44 -5.56 5.25
N TRP A 128 -21.42 -6.38 5.49
CA TRP A 128 -21.32 -7.39 6.57
C TRP A 128 -22.32 -8.57 6.53
N GLU A 129 -23.49 -8.37 5.94
CA GLU A 129 -24.61 -9.31 5.90
C GLU A 129 -24.60 -10.19 4.64
N TYR A 130 -23.48 -10.19 3.91
CA TYR A 130 -23.37 -11.06 2.76
C TYR A 130 -23.47 -12.53 3.17
N GLU A 131 -24.37 -13.25 2.50
CA GLU A 131 -24.64 -14.65 2.83
C GLU A 131 -23.42 -15.53 2.55
N THR A 132 -22.95 -16.18 3.61
CA THR A 132 -21.88 -17.17 3.56
C THR A 132 -22.38 -18.48 4.16
N LYS A 133 -21.90 -19.59 3.61
CA LYS A 133 -22.13 -20.93 4.12
C LYS A 133 -20.80 -21.48 4.61
N GLU A 134 -20.80 -22.16 5.76
CA GLU A 134 -19.57 -22.79 6.23
C GLU A 134 -19.12 -23.88 5.24
N ASP A 135 -17.91 -23.71 4.71
CA ASP A 135 -17.22 -24.62 3.79
C ASP A 135 -15.74 -24.62 4.17
N ILE A 136 -15.36 -25.57 5.03
CA ILE A 136 -14.01 -25.64 5.59
C ILE A 136 -13.09 -26.33 4.58
N GLN A 137 -12.11 -25.60 4.06
CA GLN A 137 -11.14 -26.12 3.10
C GLN A 137 -9.73 -26.07 3.67
N ASP A 138 -9.04 -27.22 3.64
CA ASP A 138 -7.63 -27.35 4.04
C ASP A 138 -6.68 -26.88 2.93
N LEU A 139 -6.83 -25.63 2.54
CA LEU A 139 -6.05 -25.00 1.49
C LEU A 139 -5.42 -23.71 2.00
N LYS A 140 -4.24 -23.41 1.47
CA LYS A 140 -3.62 -22.10 1.67
C LYS A 140 -4.42 -21.04 0.92
N ILE A 141 -4.75 -19.95 1.60
CA ILE A 141 -5.32 -18.76 0.96
C ILE A 141 -4.19 -18.04 0.22
N GLU A 142 -4.29 -18.00 -1.10
CA GLU A 142 -3.26 -17.42 -1.97
C GLU A 142 -3.29 -15.90 -2.00
N SER A 143 -2.20 -15.32 -2.50
CA SER A 143 -2.02 -13.89 -2.70
C SER A 143 -1.49 -13.66 -4.10
N GLN A 144 -2.00 -12.65 -4.79
CA GLN A 144 -1.50 -12.25 -6.10
C GLN A 144 -0.01 -11.87 -6.02
N ARG A 145 0.78 -12.30 -7.01
CA ARG A 145 2.25 -12.14 -7.01
C ARG A 145 2.78 -11.08 -7.97
N ASN A 146 1.91 -10.53 -8.80
CA ASN A 146 2.14 -9.35 -9.62
C ASN A 146 1.09 -8.28 -9.30
N TRP A 147 1.24 -7.10 -9.88
CA TRP A 147 0.42 -5.94 -9.54
C TRP A 147 -0.05 -5.24 -10.80
N VAL A 148 -1.23 -4.66 -10.71
CA VAL A 148 -1.79 -3.75 -11.69
C VAL A 148 -0.98 -2.44 -11.66
N PRO A 149 -0.71 -1.82 -12.82
CA PRO A 149 -0.14 -0.49 -12.88
C PRO A 149 -0.99 0.52 -12.08
N LYS A 150 -0.38 1.08 -11.02
CA LYS A 150 -0.99 2.10 -10.16
C LYS A 150 0.10 3.01 -9.61
N ASN A 151 -0.27 4.19 -9.11
CA ASN A 151 0.69 5.12 -8.52
C ASN A 151 1.59 4.39 -7.48
N PRO A 152 2.91 4.34 -7.71
CA PRO A 152 3.81 3.60 -6.86
C PRO A 152 4.14 4.36 -5.57
N ILE A 153 3.96 5.68 -5.48
CA ILE A 153 4.38 6.49 -4.33
C ILE A 153 3.18 6.83 -3.45
N TRP A 154 3.21 6.35 -2.21
CA TRP A 154 2.14 6.52 -1.23
C TRP A 154 2.67 7.28 -0.04
N ILE A 155 2.07 8.42 0.25
CA ILE A 155 2.40 9.23 1.42
C ILE A 155 1.37 8.94 2.50
N GLU A 156 1.83 8.32 3.58
CA GLU A 156 0.98 7.86 4.68
C GLU A 156 1.35 8.60 5.96
N ARG A 157 0.36 8.84 6.83
CA ARG A 157 0.63 9.29 8.19
C ARG A 157 0.94 8.08 9.07
N GLY A 158 2.01 8.13 9.85
CA GLY A 158 2.34 7.05 10.79
C GLY A 158 1.30 6.89 11.89
N ILE A 159 0.94 8.00 12.53
CA ILE A 159 -0.12 8.12 13.54
C ILE A 159 -0.98 9.35 13.23
N SER A 160 -2.21 9.38 13.75
CA SER A 160 -3.18 10.45 13.48
C SER A 160 -2.91 11.74 14.26
N ASN A 161 -2.03 11.73 15.27
CA ASN A 161 -1.72 12.89 16.08
C ASN A 161 -0.70 13.82 15.38
N CYS A 162 -0.83 15.11 15.63
CA CYS A 162 0.09 16.17 15.20
C CYS A 162 -0.25 17.46 15.97
N TYR A 163 0.69 18.40 16.05
CA TYR A 163 0.38 19.75 16.49
C TYR A 163 -0.61 20.46 15.55
N GLU A 164 -1.42 21.36 16.12
CA GLU A 164 -2.54 22.04 15.43
C GLU A 164 -2.11 22.72 14.12
N ASN A 165 -1.01 23.48 14.16
CA ASN A 165 -0.51 24.25 13.02
C ASN A 165 -0.02 23.39 11.84
N SER A 166 0.15 22.07 12.02
CA SER A 166 0.49 21.18 10.91
C SER A 166 -0.72 20.50 10.28
N LYS A 167 -1.91 20.56 10.90
CA LYS A 167 -3.11 19.85 10.41
C LYS A 167 -3.45 20.21 8.96
N ALA A 168 -3.50 21.50 8.63
CA ALA A 168 -3.86 21.96 7.29
C ALA A 168 -2.90 21.42 6.20
N VAL A 169 -1.59 21.44 6.46
CA VAL A 169 -0.59 20.91 5.52
C VAL A 169 -0.73 19.40 5.39
N ILE A 170 -0.87 18.69 6.51
CA ILE A 170 -1.03 17.24 6.55
C ILE A 170 -2.31 16.80 5.82
N GLU A 171 -3.42 17.49 6.02
CA GLU A 171 -4.68 17.24 5.33
C GLU A 171 -4.55 17.49 3.83
N SER A 172 -3.83 18.54 3.41
CA SER A 172 -3.58 18.78 1.98
C SER A 172 -2.76 17.66 1.31
N VAL A 173 -1.94 16.91 2.05
CA VAL A 173 -1.26 15.73 1.49
C VAL A 173 -2.29 14.65 1.11
N VAL A 174 -3.28 14.41 1.98
CA VAL A 174 -4.30 13.38 1.79
C VAL A 174 -5.34 13.82 0.75
N ASN A 175 -5.75 15.09 0.79
CA ASN A 175 -6.87 15.59 -0.01
C ASN A 175 -6.45 16.15 -1.36
N ASP A 176 -5.19 16.59 -1.52
CA ASP A 176 -4.68 17.16 -2.77
C ASP A 176 -3.55 16.36 -3.39
N LEU A 177 -2.45 16.12 -2.64
CA LEU A 177 -1.24 15.53 -3.22
C LEU A 177 -1.45 14.06 -3.62
N GLN A 178 -1.93 13.22 -2.71
CA GLN A 178 -2.12 11.79 -2.97
C GLN A 178 -3.12 11.53 -4.11
N PRO A 179 -4.28 12.22 -4.20
CA PRO A 179 -5.18 12.12 -5.35
C PRO A 179 -4.52 12.59 -6.65
N ALA A 180 -3.75 13.68 -6.62
CA ALA A 180 -3.02 14.14 -7.81
C ALA A 180 -1.98 13.12 -8.27
N LEU A 181 -1.25 12.47 -7.35
CA LEU A 181 -0.33 11.38 -7.67
C LEU A 181 -1.08 10.19 -8.30
N ASN A 182 -2.22 9.79 -7.73
CA ASN A 182 -3.03 8.69 -8.26
C ASN A 182 -3.56 8.96 -9.68
N LEU A 183 -3.84 10.22 -10.02
CA LEU A 183 -4.40 10.61 -11.31
C LEU A 183 -3.33 10.88 -12.38
N LYS A 184 -2.21 11.52 -12.01
CA LYS A 184 -1.27 12.12 -12.96
C LYS A 184 0.01 11.31 -13.17
N MET A 185 0.34 10.39 -12.27
CA MET A 185 1.45 9.44 -12.48
C MET A 185 1.09 8.48 -13.63
N GLN A 186 2.10 7.94 -14.30
CA GLN A 186 1.98 7.08 -15.49
C GLN A 186 2.57 5.67 -15.22
N PRO A 187 1.99 4.89 -14.29
CA PRO A 187 2.57 3.64 -13.83
C PRO A 187 2.79 2.58 -14.91
N GLU A 188 2.00 2.62 -15.99
CA GLU A 188 2.13 1.74 -17.14
C GLU A 188 3.46 1.92 -17.87
N LYS A 189 4.10 3.08 -17.74
CA LYS A 189 5.38 3.41 -18.39
C LYS A 189 6.60 3.05 -17.54
N TYR A 190 6.43 2.85 -16.23
CA TYR A 190 7.57 2.62 -15.35
C TYR A 190 8.01 1.15 -15.36
N GLY A 191 7.09 0.19 -15.50
CA GLY A 191 7.37 -1.24 -15.39
C GLY A 191 6.69 -1.88 -14.18
N ASN A 192 6.93 -3.17 -13.96
CA ASN A 192 6.14 -4.00 -13.04
C ASN A 192 6.92 -4.50 -11.80
N ALA A 193 8.19 -4.12 -11.63
CA ALA A 193 9.01 -4.60 -10.52
C ALA A 193 8.70 -3.95 -9.16
N VAL A 194 8.07 -2.78 -9.15
CA VAL A 194 7.71 -2.04 -7.92
C VAL A 194 6.19 -1.91 -7.82
N ASN A 195 5.66 -2.37 -6.69
CA ASN A 195 4.24 -2.27 -6.34
C ASN A 195 3.96 -0.96 -5.59
N ARG A 196 4.74 -0.70 -4.54
CA ARG A 196 4.52 0.45 -3.65
C ARG A 196 5.79 0.89 -2.93
N ILE A 197 6.05 2.19 -2.97
CA ILE A 197 7.00 2.93 -2.16
C ILE A 197 6.17 3.74 -1.16
N VAL A 198 6.19 3.32 0.11
CA VAL A 198 5.45 4.00 1.17
C VAL A 198 6.38 4.97 1.89
N ILE A 199 6.04 6.26 1.87
CA ILE A 199 6.72 7.30 2.65
C ILE A 199 5.81 7.67 3.82
N LYS A 200 6.16 7.19 5.01
CA LYS A 200 5.45 7.49 6.25
C LYS A 200 5.94 8.80 6.84
N HIS A 201 5.03 9.70 7.15
CA HIS A 201 5.33 10.91 7.92
C HIS A 201 4.90 10.71 9.37
N ALA A 202 5.86 10.81 10.29
CA ALA A 202 5.66 10.71 11.73
C ALA A 202 5.88 12.09 12.35
N TYR A 203 4.79 12.70 12.84
CA TYR A 203 4.81 14.06 13.38
C TYR A 203 4.89 14.05 14.91
N SER A 204 5.60 15.02 15.46
CA SER A 204 5.52 15.31 16.90
C SER A 204 4.13 15.82 17.26
N TYR A 205 3.71 15.56 18.50
CA TYR A 205 2.43 15.98 19.04
C TYR A 205 2.46 16.01 20.57
N PHE A 206 1.57 16.81 21.14
CA PHE A 206 1.30 16.82 22.58
C PHE A 206 -0.18 17.14 22.76
N ASP A 207 -0.99 16.11 23.00
CA ASP A 207 -2.43 16.28 23.22
C ASP A 207 -2.71 16.47 24.71
N HIS A 208 -2.06 15.65 25.55
CA HIS A 208 -2.08 15.77 27.01
C HIS A 208 -0.92 14.98 27.64
N ALA A 209 -0.78 15.03 28.98
CA ALA A 209 0.36 14.47 29.70
C ALA A 209 0.64 12.97 29.45
N HIS A 210 -0.39 12.19 29.09
CA HIS A 210 -0.31 10.75 28.79
C HIS A 210 -0.38 10.43 27.29
N CYS A 211 -0.56 11.43 26.43
CA CYS A 211 -0.62 11.29 24.97
C CYS A 211 0.23 12.39 24.32
N LYS A 212 1.54 12.14 24.25
CA LYS A 212 2.54 13.06 23.72
C LYS A 212 3.71 12.28 23.15
N THR A 213 4.25 12.75 22.03
CA THR A 213 5.53 12.30 21.48
C THR A 213 6.19 13.51 20.82
N ASN A 214 7.34 13.92 21.34
CA ASN A 214 8.15 14.98 20.75
C ASN A 214 9.42 14.37 20.18
N TYR A 215 9.50 14.29 18.85
CA TYR A 215 10.69 13.77 18.20
C TYR A 215 11.87 14.73 18.37
N VAL A 216 12.98 14.17 18.81
CA VAL A 216 14.29 14.82 18.78
C VAL A 216 15.07 14.12 17.67
N ILE A 217 15.66 14.89 16.75
CA ILE A 217 16.37 14.31 15.60
C ILE A 217 17.85 14.19 15.92
N LEU A 218 18.36 12.98 15.74
CA LEU A 218 19.79 12.71 15.86
C LEU A 218 20.54 13.33 14.66
N GLU A 219 21.45 14.26 14.93
CA GLU A 219 22.32 14.91 13.93
C GLU A 219 23.50 14.03 13.47
N SER A 220 23.30 12.71 13.43
CA SER A 220 24.33 11.73 13.06
C SER A 220 23.82 10.81 11.96
N ASP A 221 24.71 10.50 11.01
CA ASP A 221 24.48 9.49 9.97
C ASP A 221 24.42 8.06 10.55
N LYS A 222 24.79 7.88 11.82
CA LYS A 222 24.70 6.57 12.47
C LYS A 222 23.25 6.22 12.75
N LYS A 223 22.87 5.02 12.31
CA LYS A 223 21.58 4.43 12.66
C LYS A 223 21.53 4.18 14.17
N ILE A 224 20.51 4.72 14.84
CA ILE A 224 20.30 4.51 16.26
C ILE A 224 19.33 3.35 16.51
N SER A 225 19.66 2.49 17.48
CA SER A 225 18.72 1.49 17.98
C SER A 225 17.83 2.11 19.06
N ASN A 226 16.66 1.53 19.34
CA ASN A 226 15.77 2.05 20.39
C ASN A 226 16.44 2.09 21.77
N GLN A 227 17.26 1.09 22.10
CA GLN A 227 17.99 1.04 23.37
C GLN A 227 19.00 2.19 23.46
N ASN A 228 19.81 2.37 22.42
CA ASN A 228 20.79 3.44 22.39
C ASN A 228 20.13 4.82 22.31
N ALA A 229 18.94 4.93 21.71
CA ALA A 229 18.19 6.18 21.62
C ALA A 229 17.86 6.76 23.01
N TRP A 230 17.50 5.90 23.97
CA TRP A 230 17.26 6.32 25.34
C TRP A 230 18.53 6.80 26.03
N GLU A 231 19.63 6.05 25.88
CA GLU A 231 20.92 6.40 26.47
C GLU A 231 21.50 7.71 25.90
N GLU A 232 21.43 7.91 24.59
CA GLU A 232 21.89 9.14 23.93
C GLU A 232 21.01 10.35 24.32
N LEU A 233 19.69 10.17 24.42
CA LEU A 233 18.79 11.26 24.81
C LEU A 233 19.09 11.77 26.23
N HIS A 234 19.46 10.87 27.15
CA HIS A 234 19.86 11.23 28.51
C HIS A 234 21.17 12.00 28.63
N LYS A 235 22.02 11.98 27.59
CA LYS A 235 23.22 12.83 27.55
C LYS A 235 22.88 14.28 27.24
N ILE A 236 21.70 14.52 26.66
CA ILE A 236 21.24 15.83 26.20
C ILE A 236 20.25 16.43 27.20
N TYR A 237 19.34 15.61 27.74
CA TYR A 237 18.24 16.05 28.61
C TYR A 237 18.15 15.24 29.91
N PRO A 238 17.79 15.86 31.04
CA PRO A 238 17.51 15.15 32.28
C PRO A 238 16.25 14.27 32.15
N LYS A 239 16.16 13.24 32.99
CA LYS A 239 15.10 12.22 32.91
C LYS A 239 13.71 12.82 33.11
N GLU A 240 13.60 13.76 34.03
CA GLU A 240 12.38 14.46 34.37
C GLU A 240 11.85 15.21 33.14
N GLU A 241 12.71 15.97 32.46
CA GLU A 241 12.36 16.73 31.26
C GLU A 241 11.95 15.83 30.09
N ILE A 242 12.67 14.72 29.87
CA ILE A 242 12.32 13.73 28.84
C ILE A 242 10.91 13.18 29.08
N THR A 243 10.60 12.84 30.34
CA THR A 243 9.30 12.25 30.71
C THR A 243 8.18 13.28 30.65
N GLU A 244 8.44 14.51 31.09
CA GLU A 244 7.49 15.62 31.09
C GLU A 244 7.13 16.07 29.67
N ASN A 245 8.12 16.15 28.77
CA ASN A 245 7.90 16.58 27.40
C ASN A 245 7.61 15.43 26.42
N GLY A 246 7.86 14.18 26.83
CA GLY A 246 7.68 13.00 25.98
C GLY A 246 8.71 12.94 24.84
N TYR A 247 9.98 13.25 25.13
CA TYR A 247 11.02 13.26 24.11
C TYR A 247 11.37 11.85 23.61
N TYR A 248 11.50 11.74 22.29
CA TYR A 248 11.79 10.49 21.60
C TYR A 248 12.87 10.74 20.53
N LEU A 249 14.09 10.27 20.79
CA LEU A 249 15.20 10.41 19.86
C LEU A 249 15.03 9.47 18.65
N ARG A 250 15.16 10.02 17.44
CA ARG A 250 15.01 9.29 16.17
C ARG A 250 16.02 9.77 15.12
N ASN A 251 16.36 8.89 14.18
CA ASN A 251 16.94 9.37 12.92
C ASN A 251 15.87 10.10 12.12
N ARG A 252 16.26 11.13 11.35
CA ARG A 252 15.35 11.81 10.41
C ARG A 252 14.65 10.82 9.47
N PHE A 253 15.43 9.89 8.93
CA PHE A 253 14.98 8.89 7.95
C PHE A 253 15.22 7.48 8.47
N GLU A 254 14.19 6.65 8.42
CA GLU A 254 14.29 5.21 8.67
C GLU A 254 13.84 4.44 7.43
N TYR A 255 14.76 3.66 6.83
CA TYR A 255 14.48 2.89 5.62
C TYR A 255 14.21 1.42 5.94
N GLY A 256 13.09 0.90 5.44
CA GLY A 256 12.79 -0.52 5.40
C GLY A 256 13.47 -1.23 4.22
N PRO A 257 13.57 -2.57 4.27
CA PRO A 257 14.08 -3.35 3.14
C PRO A 257 13.08 -3.33 1.98
N PHE A 258 13.60 -3.44 0.75
CA PHE A 258 12.76 -3.79 -0.40
C PHE A 258 12.41 -5.28 -0.37
N ARG A 259 11.12 -5.56 -0.41
CA ARG A 259 10.54 -6.90 -0.43
C ARG A 259 10.22 -7.30 -1.86
N ALA A 260 11.07 -8.14 -2.44
CA ALA A 260 10.89 -8.61 -3.83
C ALA A 260 9.63 -9.46 -4.02
N ASP A 261 9.21 -10.17 -2.97
CA ASP A 261 7.97 -10.96 -2.94
C ASP A 261 6.69 -10.12 -3.03
N THR A 262 6.73 -8.86 -2.58
CA THR A 262 5.58 -7.96 -2.60
C THR A 262 5.77 -6.72 -3.48
N GLY A 263 6.97 -6.48 -4.00
CA GLY A 263 7.35 -5.25 -4.71
C GLY A 263 7.29 -4.00 -3.83
N LYS A 264 7.40 -4.14 -2.49
CA LYS A 264 7.16 -3.05 -1.54
C LYS A 264 8.44 -2.59 -0.87
N VAL A 265 8.55 -1.29 -0.62
CA VAL A 265 9.57 -0.67 0.24
C VAL A 265 8.91 0.45 1.02
N GLN A 266 9.43 0.73 2.22
CA GLN A 266 8.95 1.83 3.04
C GLN A 266 10.09 2.68 3.56
N ALA A 267 9.84 3.96 3.77
CA ALA A 267 10.65 4.83 4.60
C ALA A 267 9.75 5.60 5.58
N THR A 268 10.28 5.92 6.76
CA THR A 268 9.63 6.82 7.72
C THR A 268 10.46 8.09 7.85
N ILE A 269 9.79 9.23 7.80
CA ILE A 269 10.34 10.56 8.03
C ILE A 269 9.78 11.07 9.35
N HIS A 270 10.63 11.33 10.33
CA HIS A 270 10.23 11.93 11.60
C HIS A 270 10.28 13.45 11.49
N PHE A 271 9.30 14.16 12.04
CA PHE A 271 9.21 15.61 12.10
C PHE A 271 9.12 16.07 13.57
N GLU A 272 10.15 16.77 14.03
CA GLU A 272 10.23 17.43 15.34
C GLU A 272 9.16 18.52 15.52
N LYS A 273 8.94 18.93 16.77
CA LYS A 273 8.01 20.02 17.11
C LYS A 273 8.29 21.31 16.32
N SER A 274 9.56 21.67 16.09
CA SER A 274 9.91 22.91 15.38
C SER A 274 9.46 22.92 13.92
N PHE A 275 9.22 21.75 13.30
CA PHE A 275 8.53 21.70 12.00
C PHE A 275 7.13 22.29 12.08
N SER A 276 6.39 21.97 13.14
CA SER A 276 5.04 22.49 13.36
C SER A 276 5.00 23.95 13.79
N GLU A 277 6.15 24.57 14.11
CA GLU A 277 6.25 26.00 14.42
C GLU A 277 6.46 26.85 13.16
N LEU A 278 6.80 26.21 12.03
CA LEU A 278 6.93 26.87 10.72
C LEU A 278 5.57 27.27 10.14
N ASN A 279 5.57 28.26 9.26
CA ASN A 279 4.35 28.58 8.51
C ASN A 279 4.04 27.47 7.46
N HIS A 280 2.80 27.44 6.95
CA HIS A 280 2.37 26.36 6.05
C HIS A 280 3.22 26.23 4.78
N LYS A 281 3.74 27.34 4.23
CA LYS A 281 4.59 27.33 3.04
C LYS A 281 5.93 26.64 3.36
N GLU A 282 6.57 27.02 4.45
CA GLU A 282 7.82 26.42 4.93
C GLU A 282 7.63 24.93 5.29
N GLN A 283 6.50 24.56 5.87
CA GLN A 283 6.16 23.17 6.13
C GLN A 283 6.04 22.36 4.83
N LYS A 284 5.34 22.88 3.81
CA LYS A 284 5.25 22.24 2.49
C LYS A 284 6.64 22.10 1.86
N GLU A 285 7.48 23.13 1.94
CA GLU A 285 8.86 23.11 1.43
C GLU A 285 9.70 22.01 2.11
N LYS A 286 9.78 21.98 3.44
CA LYS A 286 10.54 20.96 4.17
C LYS A 286 10.00 19.55 3.94
N LEU A 287 8.68 19.38 3.93
CA LEU A 287 8.05 18.08 3.67
C LEU A 287 8.42 17.57 2.26
N SER A 288 8.42 18.46 1.27
CA SER A 288 8.81 18.15 -0.11
C SER A 288 10.27 17.74 -0.21
N GLU A 289 11.17 18.52 0.42
CA GLU A 289 12.61 18.25 0.46
C GLU A 289 12.93 16.89 1.10
N TYR A 290 12.37 16.63 2.28
CA TYR A 290 12.60 15.37 2.98
C TYR A 290 12.00 14.18 2.25
N THR A 291 10.82 14.35 1.64
CA THR A 291 10.18 13.29 0.84
C THR A 291 11.04 12.95 -0.39
N LEU A 292 11.56 13.96 -1.10
CA LEU A 292 12.48 13.75 -2.22
C LEU A 292 13.79 13.11 -1.78
N THR A 293 14.35 13.51 -0.64
CA THR A 293 15.57 12.90 -0.08
C THR A 293 15.36 11.41 0.21
N ALA A 294 14.25 11.07 0.85
CA ALA A 294 13.88 9.68 1.14
C ALA A 294 13.66 8.88 -0.14
N LEU A 295 12.93 9.44 -1.11
CA LEU A 295 12.63 8.79 -2.38
C LEU A 295 13.90 8.54 -3.21
N ASN A 296 14.77 9.53 -3.36
CA ASN A 296 16.06 9.38 -4.06
C ASN A 296 16.91 8.28 -3.40
N THR A 297 16.99 8.27 -2.07
CA THR A 297 17.74 7.23 -1.35
C THR A 297 17.18 5.83 -1.60
N ILE A 298 15.85 5.69 -1.70
CA ILE A 298 15.21 4.42 -2.07
C ILE A 298 15.56 4.06 -3.52
N ILE A 299 15.39 5.00 -4.45
CA ILE A 299 15.67 4.80 -5.88
C ILE A 299 17.11 4.35 -6.10
N ASP A 300 18.09 4.99 -5.48
CA ASP A 300 19.51 4.61 -5.60
C ASP A 300 19.76 3.17 -5.14
N LYS A 301 19.08 2.73 -4.07
CA LYS A 301 19.14 1.35 -3.58
C LYS A 301 18.45 0.37 -4.52
N LEU A 302 17.35 0.77 -5.15
CA LEU A 302 16.61 -0.07 -6.08
C LEU A 302 17.29 -0.18 -7.45
N LYS A 303 17.89 0.90 -7.98
CA LYS A 303 18.68 0.88 -9.22
C LYS A 303 19.83 -0.13 -9.15
N LYS A 304 20.47 -0.28 -7.98
CA LYS A 304 21.51 -1.31 -7.73
C LYS A 304 21.00 -2.74 -7.89
N LYS A 305 19.69 -2.99 -7.76
CA LYS A 305 19.07 -4.30 -7.96
C LYS A 305 18.78 -4.63 -9.42
N LYS A 306 19.02 -3.71 -10.36
CA LYS A 306 18.79 -3.88 -11.81
C LYS A 306 17.37 -4.37 -12.14
N LEU A 307 16.39 -3.81 -11.44
CA LEU A 307 14.99 -4.09 -11.69
C LEU A 307 14.59 -3.54 -13.07
N HIS A 308 13.70 -4.22 -13.78
CA HIS A 308 13.08 -3.68 -14.99
C HIS A 308 12.05 -2.63 -14.58
N TYR A 309 12.54 -1.42 -14.31
CA TYR A 309 11.74 -0.31 -13.85
C TYR A 309 12.40 1.04 -14.19
N ASP A 310 11.67 1.95 -14.82
CA ASP A 310 12.09 3.30 -15.14
C ASP A 310 11.88 4.22 -13.92
N PHE A 311 12.89 4.23 -13.05
CA PHE A 311 12.90 5.09 -11.87
C PHE A 311 13.06 6.57 -12.21
N ASP A 312 13.67 6.91 -13.34
CA ASP A 312 13.94 8.29 -13.72
C ASP A 312 12.64 8.96 -14.17
N LEU A 313 11.87 8.30 -15.03
CA LEU A 313 10.55 8.78 -15.44
C LEU A 313 9.57 8.86 -14.25
N MET A 314 9.57 7.84 -13.38
CA MET A 314 8.74 7.86 -12.16
C MET A 314 9.07 9.04 -11.25
N LEU A 315 10.36 9.35 -11.07
CA LEU A 315 10.80 10.47 -10.25
C LEU A 315 10.47 11.82 -10.88
N GLU A 316 10.61 11.95 -12.21
CA GLU A 316 10.23 13.15 -12.96
C GLU A 316 8.74 13.47 -12.78
N ASP A 317 7.87 12.48 -13.01
CA ASP A 317 6.42 12.63 -12.82
C ASP A 317 6.09 13.03 -11.38
N PHE A 318 6.72 12.38 -10.39
CA PHE A 318 6.53 12.71 -8.98
C PHE A 318 6.95 14.15 -8.66
N ILE A 319 8.13 14.59 -9.10
CA ILE A 319 8.65 15.95 -8.86
C ILE A 319 7.70 17.00 -9.46
N LYS A 320 7.20 16.75 -10.68
CA LYS A 320 6.25 17.66 -11.34
C LYS A 320 4.99 17.83 -10.48
N ILE A 321 4.38 16.73 -10.06
CA ILE A 321 3.14 16.75 -9.26
C ILE A 321 3.38 17.36 -7.88
N LEU A 322 4.51 17.04 -7.23
CA LEU A 322 4.89 17.59 -5.94
C LEU A 322 5.07 19.12 -6.00
N ASN A 323 5.69 19.63 -7.07
CA ASN A 323 5.86 21.07 -7.27
C ASN A 323 4.52 21.78 -7.51
N GLU A 324 3.61 21.18 -8.27
CA GLU A 324 2.25 21.71 -8.43
C GLU A 324 1.52 21.83 -7.09
N TRP A 325 1.60 20.80 -6.23
CA TRP A 325 1.01 20.84 -4.89
C TRP A 325 1.65 21.89 -3.98
N LYS A 326 2.98 22.01 -4.00
CA LYS A 326 3.73 23.00 -3.21
C LYS A 326 3.32 24.45 -3.52
N MET A 327 2.94 24.73 -4.76
CA MET A 327 2.53 26.06 -5.23
C MET A 327 1.06 26.38 -4.95
N LYS A 328 0.24 25.40 -4.53
CA LYS A 328 -1.12 25.68 -4.05
C LYS A 328 -1.04 26.36 -2.69
N ASN A 329 -1.77 27.47 -2.52
CA ASN A 329 -1.87 28.18 -1.24
C ASN A 329 -2.44 27.26 -0.16
#